data_AF-A0A146M8B9-F1
#
_entry.id   AF-A0A146M8B9-F1
#
_cell.length_a   1.000
_cell.length_b   1.000
_cell.length_c   1.000
_cell.angle_alpha   90.00
_cell.angle_beta   90.00
_cell.angle_gamma   90.00
#
_symmetry.space_group_name_H-M   'P 1'
#
loop_
_entity.id
_entity.type
_entity.pdbx_description
1 polymer ?
#
loop_
_entity_poly.entity_id
_entity_poly.type
_entity_poly.pdbx_seq_one_letter_code
_entity_poly.pdbx_strand_id
1 'polypeptide(L)'
;MIHQNPARKFTVGRFIITTTYAPCLTNKLSLRGLVSKTYDIEDVPFYRMITAHPIFTPCVGGKIILNPEAVDMEKGQTLIFFPQIPGLTIKKFEFDKKFAVKPDQVEPLLSAKGVILLAETSSPCVTASNRIVHYLYFTGSKKKEVRAERPCLAGGLLAKTCRVDNEGKTIPSPVVAFTFEGDNVTIHSDINRTSEFETFFKRLSENAGQKPNGAERFAFIFNCIGRFEYEDDELKLFRKYFPDVPYFGFWSYGEFCIPDSHARNMTDPKKIKIDRHIRYLNSACASYMIVTITH
;
A
#
# COMPACT_ATOMS: atom_id res chain seq x y z
N MET A 1 -36.44 3.77 32.63
CA MET A 1 -35.46 2.70 32.33
C MET A 1 -35.30 2.64 30.83
N ILE A 2 -34.23 3.25 30.31
CA ILE A 2 -33.90 3.20 28.89
C ILE A 2 -33.06 1.94 28.69
N HIS A 3 -33.60 0.99 27.95
CA HIS A 3 -32.87 -0.21 27.54
C HIS A 3 -31.65 0.20 26.70
N GLN A 4 -30.45 0.01 27.25
CA GLN A 4 -29.22 -0.02 26.47
C GLN A 4 -29.27 -1.24 25.56
N ASN A 5 -29.40 -1.01 24.27
CA ASN A 5 -29.34 -2.05 23.25
C ASN A 5 -27.88 -2.51 23.14
N PRO A 6 -27.55 -3.80 23.35
CA PRO A 6 -26.17 -4.26 23.26
C PRO A 6 -25.70 -4.09 21.82
N ALA A 7 -24.61 -3.35 21.64
CA ALA A 7 -23.97 -3.16 20.34
C ALA A 7 -23.69 -4.54 19.71
N ARG A 8 -24.45 -4.88 18.66
CA ARG A 8 -24.21 -6.08 17.87
C ARG A 8 -22.83 -5.95 17.23
N LYS A 9 -21.89 -6.79 17.65
CA LYS A 9 -20.62 -7.03 16.94
C LYS A 9 -20.96 -7.65 15.59
N PHE A 10 -20.80 -6.91 14.51
CA PHE A 10 -20.97 -7.41 13.15
C PHE A 10 -19.63 -7.89 12.61
N THR A 11 -19.50 -9.20 12.42
CA THR A 11 -18.37 -9.83 11.71
C THR A 11 -18.63 -9.70 10.21
N VAL A 12 -18.00 -8.70 9.61
CA VAL A 12 -17.89 -8.56 8.15
C VAL A 12 -16.44 -8.16 7.91
N GLY A 13 -15.75 -8.82 6.98
CA GLY A 13 -14.36 -8.47 6.61
C GLY A 13 -14.25 -6.97 6.35
N ARG A 14 -13.51 -6.24 7.19
CA ARG A 14 -13.56 -4.77 7.29
C ARG A 14 -12.17 -4.18 7.17
N PHE A 15 -11.78 -3.65 6.00
CA PHE A 15 -10.49 -2.94 5.80
C PHE A 15 -10.39 -1.72 6.69
N ILE A 16 -9.48 -1.74 7.66
CA ILE A 16 -9.37 -0.70 8.68
C ILE A 16 -8.00 -0.07 8.67
N ILE A 17 -8.00 1.23 8.43
CA ILE A 17 -6.86 2.10 8.60
C ILE A 17 -7.31 3.21 9.53
N THR A 18 -6.57 3.37 10.61
CA THR A 18 -6.85 4.40 11.61
C THR A 18 -5.59 5.25 11.79
N THR A 19 -5.77 6.56 11.78
CA THR A 19 -4.75 7.52 12.16
C THR A 19 -5.01 7.82 13.64
N THR A 20 -4.02 7.57 14.50
CA THR A 20 -4.14 7.87 15.93
C THR A 20 -3.12 8.91 16.31
N TYR A 21 -3.58 10.08 16.73
CA TYR A 21 -2.79 11.04 17.47
C TYR A 21 -3.00 10.81 18.97
N ALA A 22 -1.91 10.58 19.68
CA ALA A 22 -1.86 10.92 21.08
C ALA A 22 -0.44 11.41 21.37
N PRO A 23 -0.28 12.65 21.84
CA PRO A 23 1.03 13.16 22.22
C PRO A 23 1.58 12.43 23.47
N CYS A 24 0.77 11.58 24.11
CA CYS A 24 1.08 10.87 25.35
C CYS A 24 0.93 9.33 25.30
N LEU A 25 0.82 8.68 24.12
CA LEU A 25 0.86 7.20 24.04
C LEU A 25 2.29 6.67 24.19
N THR A 26 2.92 6.93 25.34
CA THR A 26 4.14 6.26 25.79
C THR A 26 3.84 4.81 26.23
N ASN A 27 2.57 4.47 26.49
CA ASN A 27 2.17 3.12 26.89
C ASN A 27 1.59 2.28 25.73
N LYS A 28 2.40 1.34 25.27
CA LYS A 28 2.16 0.38 24.17
C LYS A 28 0.84 -0.40 24.23
N LEU A 29 0.35 -0.70 25.44
CA LEU A 29 -0.94 -1.37 25.67
C LEU A 29 -2.16 -0.54 25.24
N SER A 30 -2.05 0.79 25.28
CA SER A 30 -3.20 1.67 25.03
C SER A 30 -3.53 1.88 23.56
N LEU A 31 -2.59 1.67 22.62
CA LEU A 31 -2.89 1.73 21.19
C LEU A 31 -3.68 0.52 20.71
N ARG A 32 -3.24 -0.71 21.04
CA ARG A 32 -3.99 -1.93 20.73
C ARG A 32 -5.34 -1.94 21.47
N GLY A 33 -5.37 -1.47 22.72
CA GLY A 33 -6.61 -1.26 23.47
C GLY A 33 -7.58 -0.29 22.78
N LEU A 34 -7.08 0.79 22.17
CA LEU A 34 -7.92 1.72 21.40
C LEU A 34 -8.45 1.08 20.11
N VAL A 35 -7.58 0.43 19.33
CA VAL A 35 -7.98 -0.20 18.06
C VAL A 35 -8.95 -1.37 18.32
N SER A 36 -8.71 -2.20 19.32
CA SER A 36 -9.59 -3.33 19.69
C SER A 36 -10.96 -2.92 20.26
N LYS A 37 -11.08 -1.71 20.84
CA LYS A 37 -12.38 -1.16 21.25
C LYS A 37 -13.25 -0.78 20.05
N THR A 38 -12.62 -0.30 18.98
CA THR A 38 -13.32 0.19 17.79
C THR A 38 -13.47 -0.92 16.73
N TYR A 39 -12.60 -1.92 16.74
CA TYR A 39 -12.46 -2.88 15.65
C TYR A 39 -12.17 -4.30 16.15
N ASP A 40 -12.72 -5.29 15.44
CA ASP A 40 -12.45 -6.70 15.68
C ASP A 40 -11.09 -7.10 15.06
N ILE A 41 -10.02 -6.84 15.81
CA ILE A 41 -8.63 -7.09 15.40
C ILE A 41 -7.97 -8.19 16.23
N GLU A 42 -8.76 -9.09 16.83
CA GLU A 42 -8.22 -10.23 17.57
C GLU A 42 -7.22 -10.97 16.65
N ASP A 43 -5.99 -11.11 17.15
CA ASP A 43 -4.86 -11.81 16.52
C ASP A 43 -4.24 -11.26 15.23
N VAL A 44 -4.51 -10.02 14.82
CA VAL A 44 -3.87 -9.46 13.61
C VAL A 44 -2.78 -8.44 13.94
N PRO A 45 -1.53 -8.64 13.45
CA PRO A 45 -0.49 -7.62 13.56
C PRO A 45 -0.79 -6.44 12.63
N PHE A 46 -0.65 -5.22 13.16
CA PHE A 46 -0.79 -3.97 12.42
C PHE A 46 0.55 -3.24 12.29
N TYR A 47 0.66 -2.38 11.30
CA TYR A 47 1.86 -1.57 11.06
C TYR A 47 1.61 -0.13 11.45
N ARG A 48 2.53 0.43 12.23
CA ARG A 48 2.61 1.87 12.51
C ARG A 48 3.62 2.50 11.57
N MET A 49 3.14 3.47 10.81
CA MET A 49 3.89 4.22 9.82
C MET A 49 3.92 5.68 10.23
N ILE A 50 5.08 6.31 10.09
CA ILE A 50 5.24 7.74 10.19
C ILE A 50 5.38 8.26 8.76
N THR A 51 4.36 8.94 8.29
CA THR A 51 4.19 9.45 6.92
C THR A 51 4.21 10.98 6.94
N ALA A 52 4.44 11.64 5.80
CA ALA A 52 4.39 13.10 5.76
C ALA A 52 2.95 13.59 6.01
N HIS A 53 2.01 13.13 5.19
CA HIS A 53 0.58 13.42 5.34
C HIS A 53 -0.25 12.23 4.84
N PRO A 54 -1.24 11.73 5.60
CA PRO A 54 -2.07 10.62 5.15
C PRO A 54 -3.08 11.06 4.07
N ILE A 55 -3.35 10.21 3.09
CA ILE A 55 -4.35 10.41 2.02
C ILE A 55 -5.41 9.33 2.18
N PHE A 56 -6.67 9.68 2.41
CA PHE A 56 -7.72 8.65 2.57
C PHE A 56 -9.12 9.19 2.26
N THR A 57 -10.05 8.27 1.99
CA THR A 57 -11.49 8.55 2.04
C THR A 57 -12.02 8.16 3.42
N PRO A 58 -12.72 9.05 4.16
CA PRO A 58 -13.49 8.63 5.33
C PRO A 58 -14.61 7.69 4.88
N CYS A 59 -14.57 6.43 5.28
CA CYS A 59 -15.63 5.47 4.95
C CYS A 59 -16.20 4.88 6.23
N VAL A 60 -17.44 5.25 6.54
CA VAL A 60 -18.23 4.70 7.65
C VAL A 60 -19.49 4.09 7.04
N GLY A 61 -19.36 2.89 6.48
CA GLY A 61 -20.47 2.19 5.82
C GLY A 61 -20.02 1.38 4.61
N GLY A 62 -19.63 0.12 4.85
CA GLY A 62 -19.17 -0.82 3.83
C GLY A 62 -18.27 -1.90 4.43
N LYS A 63 -17.83 -2.87 3.61
CA LYS A 63 -16.80 -3.87 3.95
C LYS A 63 -15.39 -3.26 4.14
N ILE A 64 -15.26 -1.94 4.06
CA ILE A 64 -14.02 -1.18 4.24
C ILE A 64 -14.37 0.01 5.14
N ILE A 65 -13.81 0.06 6.37
CA ILE A 65 -14.02 1.14 7.33
C ILE A 65 -12.70 1.88 7.54
N LEU A 66 -12.58 3.05 6.94
CA LEU A 66 -11.47 3.98 7.18
C LEU A 66 -12.01 5.03 8.17
N ASN A 67 -11.84 4.83 9.49
CA ASN A 67 -12.32 5.78 10.51
C ASN A 67 -11.15 6.57 11.16
N PRO A 68 -11.07 7.89 10.89
CA PRO A 68 -10.01 8.79 11.34
C PRO A 68 -10.30 9.55 12.64
N GLU A 69 -11.25 9.14 13.50
CA GLU A 69 -11.69 9.91 14.69
C GLU A 69 -10.63 10.18 15.80
N ALA A 70 -9.33 10.13 15.53
CA ALA A 70 -8.27 10.58 16.45
C ALA A 70 -7.12 11.27 15.69
N VAL A 71 -7.31 12.51 15.22
CA VAL A 71 -6.25 13.25 14.49
C VAL A 71 -5.96 14.62 15.12
N ASP A 72 -4.67 14.84 15.36
CA ASP A 72 -3.98 16.13 15.26
C ASP A 72 -2.85 15.93 14.23
N MET A 73 -2.81 16.81 13.23
CA MET A 73 -2.06 16.67 11.99
C MET A 73 -0.55 16.91 12.16
N GLU A 74 -0.09 17.41 13.32
CA GLU A 74 1.29 17.85 13.50
C GLU A 74 2.35 16.72 13.57
N LYS A 75 1.95 15.44 13.70
CA LYS A 75 2.91 14.32 13.90
C LYS A 75 2.79 13.12 12.93
N GLY A 76 1.90 13.17 11.94
CA GLY A 76 1.91 12.30 10.75
C GLY A 76 1.99 10.78 10.99
N GLN A 77 1.17 10.20 11.88
CA GLN A 77 1.17 8.74 12.13
C GLN A 77 -0.04 8.05 11.52
N THR A 78 0.21 6.95 10.82
CA THR A 78 -0.80 6.13 10.14
C THR A 78 -0.68 4.68 10.56
N LEU A 79 -1.79 4.04 10.89
CA LEU A 79 -1.84 2.60 11.14
C LEU A 79 -2.46 1.89 9.95
N ILE A 80 -1.75 0.92 9.40
CA ILE A 80 -2.27 0.05 8.35
C ILE A 80 -2.58 -1.31 8.93
N PHE A 81 -3.82 -1.75 8.73
CA PHE A 81 -4.26 -3.11 8.99
C PHE A 81 -5.01 -3.66 7.77
N PHE A 82 -4.70 -4.92 7.46
CA PHE A 82 -5.30 -5.67 6.37
C PHE A 82 -6.18 -6.76 7.00
N PRO A 83 -7.51 -6.67 6.90
CA PRO A 83 -8.43 -7.69 7.38
C PRO A 83 -8.52 -8.81 6.36
N GLN A 84 -9.20 -9.87 6.77
CA GLN A 84 -9.70 -10.84 5.82
C GLN A 84 -10.77 -10.20 4.94
N ILE A 85 -10.47 -10.08 3.64
CA ILE A 85 -11.43 -9.70 2.61
C ILE A 85 -11.70 -10.97 1.79
N PRO A 86 -12.95 -11.44 1.66
CA PRO A 86 -13.25 -12.66 0.90
C PRO A 86 -12.69 -12.60 -0.52
N GLY A 87 -12.00 -13.66 -0.94
CA GLY A 87 -11.34 -13.75 -2.26
C GLY A 87 -9.97 -13.07 -2.35
N LEU A 88 -9.59 -12.22 -1.40
CA LEU A 88 -8.30 -11.54 -1.40
C LEU A 88 -7.39 -12.06 -0.27
N THR A 89 -6.27 -12.66 -0.66
CA THR A 89 -5.18 -13.01 0.23
C THR A 89 -4.14 -11.90 0.23
N ILE A 90 -3.78 -11.41 1.42
CA ILE A 90 -2.74 -10.40 1.59
C ILE A 90 -1.62 -10.98 2.45
N LYS A 91 -0.43 -11.14 1.88
CA LYS A 91 0.76 -11.59 2.62
C LYS A 91 1.68 -10.42 2.90
N LYS A 92 2.45 -10.55 3.97
CA LYS A 92 3.32 -9.51 4.53
C LYS A 92 4.75 -10.03 4.51
N PHE A 93 5.67 -9.23 4.00
CA PHE A 93 7.09 -9.56 3.93
C PHE A 93 7.91 -8.44 4.54
N GLU A 94 8.69 -8.75 5.57
CA GLU A 94 9.54 -7.80 6.27
C GLU A 94 10.99 -8.03 5.84
N PHE A 95 11.70 -6.95 5.49
CA PHE A 95 13.10 -6.99 5.13
C PHE A 95 13.91 -6.12 6.11
N ASP A 96 15.01 -6.68 6.60
CA ASP A 96 15.95 -5.95 7.45
C ASP A 96 16.58 -4.76 6.69
N LYS A 97 17.12 -3.78 7.44
CA LYS A 97 17.93 -2.65 6.90
C LYS A 97 19.25 -3.08 6.23
N LYS A 98 19.44 -4.38 5.95
CA LYS A 98 20.69 -4.88 5.40
C LYS A 98 20.70 -4.64 3.90
N PHE A 99 21.81 -4.13 3.41
CA PHE A 99 22.06 -3.99 1.97
C PHE A 99 21.94 -5.32 1.23
N ALA A 100 22.07 -6.46 1.91
CA ALA A 100 22.10 -7.81 1.33
C ALA A 100 20.70 -8.47 1.26
N VAL A 101 19.73 -7.83 0.60
CA VAL A 101 18.53 -8.55 0.14
C VAL A 101 18.98 -9.66 -0.81
N LYS A 102 18.53 -10.88 -0.57
CA LYS A 102 18.84 -12.06 -1.40
C LYS A 102 17.65 -12.44 -2.29
N PRO A 103 17.87 -13.10 -3.44
CA PRO A 103 16.80 -13.48 -4.36
C PRO A 103 15.71 -14.37 -3.75
N ASP A 104 16.08 -15.32 -2.88
CA ASP A 104 15.16 -16.23 -2.18
C ASP A 104 14.18 -15.50 -1.25
N GLN A 105 14.56 -14.33 -0.74
CA GLN A 105 13.67 -13.47 0.05
C GLN A 105 12.62 -12.75 -0.81
N VAL A 106 12.87 -12.62 -2.12
CA VAL A 106 12.02 -11.91 -3.08
C VAL A 106 11.18 -12.88 -3.93
N GLU A 107 11.65 -14.13 -4.11
CA GLU A 107 10.95 -15.17 -4.89
C GLU A 107 9.46 -15.32 -4.52
N PRO A 108 9.06 -15.29 -3.23
CA PRO A 108 7.65 -15.37 -2.85
C PRO A 108 6.77 -14.21 -3.36
N LEU A 109 7.36 -13.05 -3.66
CA LEU A 109 6.63 -11.89 -4.17
C LEU A 109 6.31 -12.02 -5.68
N LEU A 110 7.00 -12.91 -6.40
CA LEU A 110 6.87 -13.05 -7.86
C LEU A 110 5.53 -13.64 -8.29
N SER A 111 4.86 -14.40 -7.42
CA SER A 111 3.55 -15.00 -7.69
C SER A 111 2.37 -14.07 -7.37
N ALA A 112 2.64 -12.87 -6.85
CA ALA A 112 1.60 -11.91 -6.51
C ALA A 112 1.02 -11.23 -7.76
N LYS A 113 -0.25 -10.84 -7.71
CA LYS A 113 -0.85 -9.97 -8.74
C LYS A 113 -0.41 -8.52 -8.56
N GLY A 114 -0.13 -8.12 -7.32
CA GLY A 114 0.31 -6.78 -6.97
C GLY A 114 1.15 -6.75 -5.70
N VAL A 115 2.06 -5.78 -5.63
CA VAL A 115 2.96 -5.54 -4.50
C VAL A 115 2.90 -4.05 -4.13
N ILE A 116 2.66 -3.77 -2.86
CA ILE A 116 2.94 -2.46 -2.27
C ILE A 116 4.26 -2.56 -1.51
N LEU A 117 5.27 -1.81 -1.95
CA LEU A 117 6.58 -1.75 -1.30
C LEU A 117 6.75 -0.43 -0.54
N LEU A 118 6.90 -0.51 0.78
CA LEU A 118 7.13 0.64 1.63
C LEU A 118 8.49 0.54 2.30
N ALA A 119 9.20 1.66 2.40
CA ALA A 119 10.52 1.69 3.00
C ALA A 119 10.83 2.99 3.73
N GLU A 120 11.65 2.91 4.78
CA GLU A 120 12.18 4.11 5.43
C GLU A 120 13.13 4.89 4.50
N THR A 121 13.21 6.20 4.67
CA THR A 121 14.08 7.10 3.87
C THR A 121 15.58 6.86 4.03
N SER A 122 16.01 6.03 4.99
CA SER A 122 17.42 5.76 5.21
C SER A 122 18.08 5.07 4.00
N SER A 123 19.34 5.44 3.71
CA SER A 123 20.11 4.89 2.58
C SER A 123 20.12 3.35 2.50
N PRO A 124 20.27 2.59 3.61
CA PRO A 124 20.18 1.13 3.58
C PRO A 124 18.81 0.60 3.13
N CYS A 125 17.72 1.24 3.57
CA CYS A 125 16.35 0.85 3.19
C CYS A 125 16.05 1.17 1.72
N VAL A 126 16.50 2.33 1.23
CA VAL A 126 16.38 2.69 -0.18
C VAL A 126 17.17 1.71 -1.05
N THR A 127 18.37 1.31 -0.61
CA THR A 127 19.18 0.33 -1.34
C THR A 127 18.53 -1.06 -1.35
N ALA A 128 18.03 -1.52 -0.20
CA ALA A 128 17.30 -2.78 -0.09
C ALA A 128 16.07 -2.79 -1.01
N SER A 129 15.28 -1.71 -1.01
CA SER A 129 14.08 -1.57 -1.85
C SER A 129 14.41 -1.61 -3.34
N ASN A 130 15.45 -0.88 -3.78
CA ASN A 130 15.90 -0.96 -5.17
C ASN A 130 16.33 -2.38 -5.57
N ARG A 131 16.97 -3.14 -4.65
CA ARG A 131 17.30 -4.55 -4.90
C ARG A 131 16.06 -5.43 -4.99
N ILE A 132 15.05 -5.22 -4.13
CA ILE A 132 13.78 -5.94 -4.19
C ILE A 132 13.12 -5.71 -5.56
N VAL A 133 12.98 -4.45 -6.00
CA VAL A 133 12.43 -4.12 -7.32
C VAL A 133 13.28 -4.73 -8.43
N HIS A 134 14.61 -4.69 -8.31
CA HIS A 134 15.48 -5.34 -9.29
C HIS A 134 15.24 -6.86 -9.38
N TYR A 135 15.16 -7.56 -8.25
CA TYR A 135 14.92 -9.00 -8.22
C TYR A 135 13.54 -9.36 -8.78
N LEU A 136 12.51 -8.60 -8.39
CA LEU A 136 11.14 -8.76 -8.86
C LEU A 136 11.02 -8.71 -10.38
N TYR A 137 11.69 -7.76 -11.02
CA TYR A 137 11.49 -7.49 -12.45
C TYR A 137 12.64 -7.94 -13.36
N PHE A 138 13.81 -8.29 -12.82
CA PHE A 138 14.99 -8.52 -13.67
C PHE A 138 15.76 -9.78 -13.35
N THR A 139 15.79 -10.27 -12.11
CA THR A 139 16.62 -11.43 -11.75
C THR A 139 15.85 -12.70 -11.42
N GLY A 140 14.56 -12.61 -11.05
CA GLY A 140 13.70 -13.77 -10.79
C GLY A 140 13.47 -14.68 -12.00
N SER A 141 13.87 -14.26 -13.20
CA SER A 141 13.56 -14.91 -14.49
C SER A 141 14.61 -15.89 -15.02
N LYS A 142 15.59 -16.32 -14.21
CA LYS A 142 16.57 -17.35 -14.66
C LYS A 142 15.93 -18.71 -14.95
N LYS A 143 14.73 -18.99 -14.44
CA LYS A 143 13.93 -20.15 -14.85
C LYS A 143 13.21 -19.79 -16.16
N LYS A 144 13.70 -20.32 -17.28
CA LYS A 144 13.19 -20.11 -18.66
C LYS A 144 11.69 -20.42 -18.85
N GLU A 145 11.03 -21.07 -17.89
CA GLU A 145 9.73 -21.71 -18.10
C GLU A 145 8.52 -21.00 -17.50
N VAL A 146 8.67 -19.86 -16.82
CA VAL A 146 7.47 -19.13 -16.37
C VAL A 146 7.62 -17.66 -16.73
N ARG A 147 7.08 -17.28 -17.89
CA ARG A 147 6.60 -15.91 -18.17
C ARG A 147 5.40 -15.63 -17.24
N ALA A 148 5.60 -15.72 -15.92
CA ALA A 148 4.58 -15.30 -14.98
C ALA A 148 4.34 -13.81 -15.24
N GLU A 149 3.07 -13.42 -15.31
CA GLU A 149 2.69 -12.03 -15.21
C GLU A 149 3.37 -11.46 -13.96
N ARG A 150 4.17 -10.40 -14.16
CA ARG A 150 4.87 -9.77 -13.03
C ARG A 150 3.85 -9.01 -12.20
N PRO A 151 4.03 -8.94 -10.87
CA PRO A 151 3.14 -8.14 -10.05
C PRO A 151 3.12 -6.69 -10.54
N CYS A 152 1.97 -6.04 -10.43
CA CYS A 152 1.90 -4.58 -10.42
C CYS A 152 2.64 -4.04 -9.19
N LEU A 153 3.36 -2.91 -9.29
CA LEU A 153 4.07 -2.32 -8.15
C LEU A 153 3.62 -0.88 -7.91
N ALA A 154 3.29 -0.59 -6.66
CA ALA A 154 3.16 0.75 -6.11
C ALA A 154 3.87 0.84 -4.75
N GLY A 155 3.94 2.04 -4.18
CA GLY A 155 4.48 2.25 -2.85
C GLY A 155 5.36 3.49 -2.78
N GLY A 156 5.98 3.70 -1.63
CA GLY A 156 6.79 4.88 -1.42
C GLY A 156 7.58 4.89 -0.13
N LEU A 157 8.35 5.96 0.02
CA LEU A 157 9.20 6.20 1.16
C LEU A 157 8.42 6.88 2.28
N LEU A 158 8.63 6.37 3.49
CA LEU A 158 8.05 6.88 4.73
C LEU A 158 9.18 7.25 5.71
N ALA A 159 8.89 8.05 6.72
CA ALA A 159 9.91 8.44 7.70
C ALA A 159 10.31 7.25 8.59
N LYS A 160 9.32 6.44 9.01
CA LYS A 160 9.56 5.28 9.88
C LYS A 160 8.43 4.26 9.79
N THR A 161 8.74 2.98 9.94
CA THR A 161 7.74 1.90 9.97
C THR A 161 8.09 0.83 11.00
N CYS A 162 7.08 0.32 11.68
CA CYS A 162 7.21 -0.76 12.62
C CYS A 162 5.94 -1.61 12.69
N ARG A 163 6.13 -2.90 12.93
CA ARG A 163 5.03 -3.81 13.25
C ARG A 163 4.73 -3.73 14.75
N VAL A 164 3.46 -3.81 15.11
CA VAL A 164 3.02 -3.98 16.49
C VAL A 164 2.48 -5.39 16.64
N ASP A 165 3.05 -6.16 17.57
CA ASP A 165 2.66 -7.55 17.82
C ASP A 165 1.45 -7.67 18.77
N ASN A 166 1.13 -8.91 19.14
CA ASN A 166 -0.02 -9.22 19.99
C ASN A 166 0.08 -8.69 21.42
N GLU A 167 1.30 -8.43 21.89
CA GLU A 167 1.58 -7.86 23.21
C GLU A 167 1.68 -6.32 23.16
N GLY A 168 1.48 -5.72 21.99
CA GLY A 168 1.67 -4.28 21.77
C GLY A 168 3.14 -3.88 21.64
N LYS A 169 4.08 -4.84 21.58
CA LYS A 169 5.49 -4.53 21.39
C LYS A 169 5.74 -4.11 19.94
N THR A 170 6.49 -3.03 19.82
CA THR A 170 6.89 -2.45 18.54
C THR A 170 8.17 -3.11 18.04
N ILE A 171 8.11 -3.70 16.85
CA ILE A 171 9.21 -4.38 16.18
C ILE A 171 9.57 -3.55 14.94
N PRO A 172 10.82 -3.07 14.80
CA PRO A 172 11.24 -2.34 13.60
C PRO A 172 10.98 -3.16 12.34
N SER A 173 10.35 -2.56 11.35
CA SER A 173 9.99 -3.26 10.11
C SER A 173 10.25 -2.38 8.89
N PRO A 174 11.54 -2.05 8.67
CA PRO A 174 12.00 -0.84 7.99
C PRO A 174 11.84 -0.85 6.47
N VAL A 175 11.64 -2.03 5.91
CA VAL A 175 11.21 -2.26 4.54
C VAL A 175 10.15 -3.35 4.61
N VAL A 176 8.95 -3.07 4.10
CA VAL A 176 7.82 -3.99 4.14
C VAL A 176 7.17 -4.07 2.76
N ALA A 177 6.84 -5.28 2.33
CA ALA A 177 6.04 -5.52 1.15
C ALA A 177 4.71 -6.18 1.54
N PHE A 178 3.62 -5.71 0.92
CA PHE A 178 2.31 -6.33 0.98
C PHE A 178 1.97 -6.89 -0.39
N THR A 179 1.70 -8.19 -0.47
CA THR A 179 1.24 -8.83 -1.72
C THR A 179 -0.27 -8.92 -1.74
N PHE A 180 -0.84 -8.89 -2.93
CA PHE A 180 -2.26 -9.07 -3.18
C PHE A 180 -2.44 -10.24 -4.14
N GLU A 181 -3.19 -11.24 -3.70
CA GLU A 181 -3.34 -12.55 -4.36
C GLU A 181 -4.79 -13.03 -4.29
N GLY A 182 -5.19 -13.87 -5.25
CA GLY A 182 -6.53 -14.46 -5.30
C GLY A 182 -7.01 -14.60 -6.74
N ASP A 183 -7.73 -15.68 -7.06
CA ASP A 183 -8.11 -16.00 -8.44
C ASP A 183 -9.03 -14.92 -9.03
N ASN A 184 -9.92 -14.38 -8.20
CA ASN A 184 -10.89 -13.34 -8.52
C ASN A 184 -10.40 -11.89 -8.32
N VAL A 185 -9.09 -11.72 -8.10
CA VAL A 185 -8.46 -10.40 -7.91
C VAL A 185 -7.89 -9.89 -9.23
N THR A 186 -8.15 -8.64 -9.59
CA THR A 186 -7.44 -7.94 -10.67
C THR A 186 -6.79 -6.67 -10.13
N ILE A 187 -5.60 -6.35 -10.65
CA ILE A 187 -4.81 -5.21 -10.17
C ILE A 187 -4.32 -4.40 -11.36
N HIS A 188 -4.43 -3.08 -11.22
CA HIS A 188 -3.89 -2.13 -12.18
C HIS A 188 -3.06 -1.10 -11.43
N SER A 189 -1.83 -0.85 -11.87
CA SER A 189 -1.00 0.22 -11.33
C SER A 189 -0.43 1.12 -12.42
N ASP A 190 -0.33 2.40 -12.12
CA ASP A 190 0.34 3.37 -12.99
C ASP A 190 0.99 4.48 -12.15
N ILE A 191 1.91 5.22 -12.77
CA ILE A 191 2.65 6.34 -12.18
C ILE A 191 2.36 7.62 -12.93
N ASN A 192 1.96 8.64 -12.19
CA ASN A 192 1.80 9.98 -12.72
C ASN A 192 3.09 10.78 -12.51
N ARG A 193 3.82 11.06 -13.60
CA ARG A 193 5.07 11.85 -13.57
C ARG A 193 4.87 13.29 -14.07
N THR A 194 3.69 13.62 -14.55
CA THR A 194 3.41 14.92 -15.20
C THR A 194 2.40 15.71 -14.37
N SER A 195 2.15 16.94 -14.79
CA SER A 195 1.03 17.78 -14.34
C SER A 195 -0.26 17.54 -15.15
N GLU A 196 -0.24 16.64 -16.15
CA GLU A 196 -1.38 16.33 -17.00
C GLU A 196 -2.31 15.30 -16.34
N PHE A 197 -2.91 15.69 -15.22
CA PHE A 197 -3.68 14.80 -14.35
C PHE A 197 -4.90 14.18 -15.03
N GLU A 198 -5.65 14.95 -15.82
CA GLU A 198 -6.85 14.48 -16.50
C GLU A 198 -6.53 13.33 -17.48
N THR A 199 -5.50 13.50 -18.32
CA THR A 199 -5.03 12.48 -19.26
C THR A 199 -4.56 11.22 -18.53
N PHE A 200 -3.86 11.40 -17.40
CA PHE A 200 -3.42 10.29 -16.56
C PHE A 200 -4.61 9.49 -15.99
N PHE A 201 -5.57 10.15 -15.32
CA PHE A 201 -6.68 9.46 -14.68
C PHE A 201 -7.65 8.84 -15.67
N LYS A 202 -7.87 9.48 -16.83
CA LYS A 202 -8.60 8.88 -17.93
C LYS A 202 -7.98 7.55 -18.34
N ARG A 203 -6.68 7.54 -18.66
CA ARG A 203 -5.96 6.31 -19.03
C ARG A 203 -6.00 5.25 -17.92
N LEU A 204 -5.77 5.63 -16.67
CA LEU A 204 -5.80 4.71 -15.54
C LEU A 204 -7.19 4.07 -15.38
N SER A 205 -8.27 4.86 -15.51
CA SER A 205 -9.64 4.37 -15.43
C SER A 205 -10.04 3.48 -16.61
N GLU A 206 -9.61 3.82 -17.82
CA GLU A 206 -9.82 3.00 -19.02
C GLU A 206 -9.11 1.65 -18.88
N ASN A 207 -7.88 1.64 -18.36
CA ASN A 207 -7.14 0.41 -18.10
C ASN A 207 -7.78 -0.45 -17.00
N ALA A 208 -8.28 0.18 -15.93
CA ALA A 208 -8.96 -0.52 -14.85
C ALA A 208 -10.39 -0.99 -15.21
N GLY A 209 -10.95 -0.44 -16.30
CA GLY A 209 -12.28 -0.73 -16.79
C GLY A 209 -13.41 -0.32 -15.82
N GLN A 210 -14.64 -0.54 -16.25
CA GLN A 210 -15.80 -0.37 -15.39
C GLN A 210 -15.75 -1.36 -14.22
N LYS A 211 -16.18 -0.92 -13.03
CA LYS A 211 -16.28 -1.78 -11.86
C LYS A 211 -17.35 -2.85 -12.11
N PRO A 212 -17.02 -4.15 -12.10
CA PRO A 212 -18.03 -5.19 -12.32
C PRO A 212 -19.13 -5.12 -11.25
N ASN A 213 -20.35 -5.51 -11.64
CA ASN A 213 -21.48 -5.55 -10.70
C ASN A 213 -21.18 -6.48 -9.53
N GLY A 214 -21.45 -6.01 -8.31
CA GLY A 214 -21.19 -6.77 -7.08
C GLY A 214 -19.72 -6.86 -6.66
N ALA A 215 -18.78 -6.38 -7.48
CA ALA A 215 -17.36 -6.39 -7.14
C ALA A 215 -17.00 -5.38 -6.04
N GLU A 216 -15.93 -5.66 -5.31
CA GLU A 216 -15.26 -4.70 -4.44
C GLU A 216 -14.11 -4.06 -5.20
N ARG A 217 -13.90 -2.75 -5.01
CA ARG A 217 -12.78 -2.02 -5.61
C ARG A 217 -12.27 -0.98 -4.65
N PHE A 218 -10.96 -0.90 -4.46
CA PHE A 218 -10.30 0.10 -3.64
C PHE A 218 -8.94 0.47 -4.24
N ALA A 219 -8.38 1.59 -3.79
CA ALA A 219 -7.13 2.12 -4.34
C ALA A 219 -6.08 2.45 -3.28
N PHE A 220 -4.81 2.30 -3.67
CA PHE A 220 -3.66 2.81 -2.94
C PHE A 220 -3.04 3.99 -3.71
N ILE A 221 -2.72 5.06 -2.99
CA ILE A 221 -2.19 6.31 -3.55
C ILE A 221 -0.92 6.72 -2.78
N PHE A 222 0.21 6.90 -3.46
CA PHE A 222 1.43 7.40 -2.83
C PHE A 222 1.93 8.60 -3.62
N ASN A 223 1.80 9.80 -3.03
CA ASN A 223 2.15 11.06 -3.69
C ASN A 223 3.46 11.62 -3.17
N CYS A 224 4.35 12.08 -4.04
CA CYS A 224 5.58 12.72 -3.59
C CYS A 224 5.26 14.02 -2.86
N ILE A 225 5.87 14.26 -1.70
CA ILE A 225 5.79 15.57 -1.01
C ILE A 225 6.17 16.75 -1.91
N GLY A 226 6.98 16.53 -2.94
CA GLY A 226 7.30 17.54 -3.96
C GLY A 226 6.12 17.94 -4.85
N ARG A 227 4.95 17.30 -4.70
CA ARG A 227 3.70 17.61 -5.42
C ARG A 227 2.61 18.16 -4.51
N PHE A 228 2.95 18.56 -3.28
CA PHE A 228 1.97 18.95 -2.27
C PHE A 228 1.03 20.08 -2.74
N GLU A 229 1.54 20.99 -3.57
CA GLU A 229 0.76 22.07 -4.19
C GLU A 229 -0.40 21.60 -5.09
N TYR A 230 -0.39 20.34 -5.54
CA TYR A 230 -1.41 19.76 -6.44
C TYR A 230 -2.42 18.83 -5.74
N GLU A 231 -2.38 18.73 -4.40
CA GLU A 231 -3.18 17.75 -3.63
C GLU A 231 -4.66 17.74 -4.02
N ASP A 232 -5.30 18.90 -3.97
CA ASP A 232 -6.74 19.02 -4.17
C ASP A 232 -7.14 18.64 -5.59
N ASP A 233 -6.38 19.06 -6.60
CA ASP A 233 -6.71 18.83 -8.00
C ASP A 233 -6.52 17.36 -8.38
N GLU A 234 -5.42 16.74 -7.91
CA GLU A 234 -5.14 15.34 -8.16
C GLU A 234 -6.20 14.43 -7.50
N LEU A 235 -6.62 14.72 -6.26
CA LEU A 235 -7.67 13.95 -5.59
C LEU A 235 -9.09 14.23 -6.10
N LYS A 236 -9.40 15.45 -6.58
CA LYS A 236 -10.67 15.75 -7.26
C LYS A 236 -10.80 14.94 -8.54
N LEU A 237 -9.73 14.86 -9.32
CA LEU A 237 -9.72 14.10 -10.57
C LEU A 237 -9.76 12.59 -10.33
N PHE A 238 -9.05 12.08 -9.33
CA PHE A 238 -9.21 10.68 -8.93
C PHE A 238 -10.69 10.34 -8.67
N ARG A 239 -11.40 11.17 -7.88
CA ARG A 239 -12.82 10.98 -7.57
C ARG A 239 -13.74 11.12 -8.78
N LYS A 240 -13.41 11.98 -9.73
CA LYS A 240 -14.15 12.09 -11.00
C LYS A 240 -14.10 10.78 -11.80
N TYR A 241 -12.93 10.14 -11.87
CA TYR A 241 -12.72 8.93 -12.66
C TYR A 241 -13.02 7.62 -11.90
N PHE A 242 -13.05 7.68 -10.57
CA PHE A 242 -13.33 6.55 -9.67
C PHE A 242 -14.33 6.94 -8.56
N PRO A 243 -15.59 7.29 -8.90
CA PRO A 243 -16.54 7.96 -7.99
C PRO A 243 -16.93 7.18 -6.72
N ASP A 244 -16.82 5.85 -6.72
CA ASP A 244 -17.19 4.99 -5.60
C ASP A 244 -16.04 4.07 -5.13
N VAL A 245 -14.80 4.47 -5.43
CA VAL A 245 -13.62 3.69 -5.04
C VAL A 245 -12.99 4.31 -3.79
N PRO A 246 -13.12 3.66 -2.62
CA PRO A 246 -12.38 4.10 -1.44
C PRO A 246 -10.88 4.01 -1.72
N TYR A 247 -10.15 5.04 -1.33
CA TYR A 247 -8.71 5.09 -1.47
C TYR A 247 -8.02 5.30 -0.12
N PHE A 248 -6.81 4.77 -0.04
CA PHE A 248 -5.88 4.98 1.06
C PHE A 248 -4.48 5.27 0.52
N GLY A 249 -3.69 6.00 1.27
CA GLY A 249 -2.42 6.47 0.79
C GLY A 249 -1.71 7.38 1.77
N PHE A 250 -0.61 7.94 1.29
CA PHE A 250 0.08 9.02 1.98
C PHE A 250 1.03 9.77 1.05
N TRP A 251 1.35 10.98 1.48
CA TRP A 251 2.45 11.76 0.99
C TRP A 251 3.78 11.14 1.43
N SER A 252 4.60 10.83 0.43
CA SER A 252 5.78 9.99 0.49
C SER A 252 7.04 10.82 0.14
N TYR A 253 8.19 10.38 0.64
CA TYR A 253 9.48 11.02 0.33
C TYR A 253 10.10 10.53 -1.00
N GLY A 254 9.32 9.82 -1.81
CA GLY A 254 9.69 9.27 -3.12
C GLY A 254 9.01 7.93 -3.36
N GLU A 255 8.69 7.62 -4.61
CA GLU A 255 7.75 6.55 -4.95
C GLU A 255 8.44 5.38 -5.66
N PHE A 256 7.97 4.18 -5.35
CA PHE A 256 8.27 2.97 -6.13
C PHE A 256 7.07 2.67 -7.02
N CYS A 257 7.28 2.63 -8.33
CA CYS A 257 6.25 2.16 -9.24
C CYS A 257 6.84 1.57 -10.50
N ILE A 258 6.29 0.44 -10.93
CA ILE A 258 6.46 -0.11 -12.27
C ILE A 258 5.04 -0.22 -12.84
N PRO A 259 4.69 0.59 -13.86
CA PRO A 259 3.37 0.54 -14.48
C PRO A 259 3.08 -0.85 -15.04
N ASP A 260 1.81 -1.26 -15.00
CA ASP A 260 1.36 -2.55 -15.54
C ASP A 260 1.79 -2.74 -17.01
N SER A 261 1.62 -1.70 -17.84
CA SER A 261 2.06 -1.71 -19.24
C SER A 261 3.57 -1.94 -19.41
N HIS A 262 4.38 -1.46 -18.46
CA HIS A 262 5.82 -1.69 -18.47
C HIS A 262 6.15 -3.09 -17.95
N ALA A 263 5.53 -3.51 -16.85
CA ALA A 263 5.69 -4.84 -16.26
C ALA A 263 5.45 -5.96 -17.30
N ARG A 264 4.43 -5.81 -18.15
CA ARG A 264 4.07 -6.76 -19.21
C ARG A 264 5.06 -6.79 -20.39
N ASN A 265 5.73 -5.68 -20.70
CA ASN A 265 6.57 -5.53 -21.89
C ASN A 265 8.08 -5.70 -21.64
N MET A 266 8.52 -5.83 -20.39
CA MET A 266 9.94 -5.94 -20.05
C MET A 266 10.53 -7.29 -20.45
N THR A 267 11.27 -7.30 -21.58
CA THR A 267 11.96 -8.48 -22.13
C THR A 267 13.48 -8.44 -21.89
N ASP A 268 14.01 -9.59 -21.49
CA ASP A 268 15.42 -10.01 -21.34
C ASP A 268 16.37 -9.19 -20.41
N PRO A 269 16.79 -9.74 -19.25
CA PRO A 269 17.78 -9.11 -18.36
C PRO A 269 19.19 -8.96 -18.93
N LYS A 270 19.54 -9.58 -20.07
CA LYS A 270 20.90 -9.54 -20.63
C LYS A 270 21.38 -8.14 -21.05
N LYS A 271 20.49 -7.15 -21.19
CA LYS A 271 20.87 -5.77 -21.55
C LYS A 271 21.02 -4.82 -20.38
N ILE A 272 20.66 -5.22 -19.16
CA ILE A 272 20.73 -4.35 -17.99
C ILE A 272 21.91 -4.83 -17.15
N LYS A 273 23.09 -4.28 -17.46
CA LYS A 273 24.19 -4.31 -16.49
C LYS A 273 23.63 -3.79 -15.18
N ILE A 274 23.88 -4.52 -14.08
CA ILE A 274 23.57 -4.08 -12.72
C ILE A 274 24.41 -2.82 -12.48
N ASP A 275 23.93 -1.70 -12.96
CA ASP A 275 24.49 -0.43 -12.59
C ASP A 275 24.08 -0.21 -11.14
N ARG A 276 25.08 0.06 -10.29
CA ARG A 276 24.85 0.45 -8.88
C ARG A 276 24.00 1.73 -8.78
N HIS A 277 23.69 2.35 -9.91
CA HIS A 277 22.92 3.58 -10.05
C HIS A 277 21.48 3.43 -10.57
N ILE A 278 20.96 2.21 -10.83
CA ILE A 278 19.53 2.10 -11.20
C ILE A 278 18.68 2.43 -9.96
N ARG A 279 18.11 3.64 -9.96
CA ARG A 279 17.15 4.09 -8.97
C ARG A 279 15.75 3.89 -9.54
N TYR A 280 15.02 2.90 -8.99
CA TYR A 280 13.58 2.73 -9.26
C TYR A 280 12.71 3.64 -8.39
N LEU A 281 13.38 4.42 -7.53
CA LEU A 281 12.80 5.51 -6.79
C LEU A 281 12.55 6.68 -7.73
N ASN A 282 11.29 7.09 -7.83
CA ASN A 282 10.87 8.27 -8.56
C ASN A 282 10.65 9.41 -7.55
N SER A 283 10.79 10.64 -8.01
CA SER A 283 10.48 11.85 -7.24
C SER A 283 9.55 12.74 -8.05
N ALA A 284 8.83 13.64 -7.38
CA ALA A 284 7.83 14.51 -8.00
C ALA A 284 6.78 13.75 -8.82
N CYS A 285 6.42 12.54 -8.37
CA CYS A 285 5.42 11.70 -9.02
C CYS A 285 4.38 11.18 -8.01
N ALA A 286 3.35 10.51 -8.52
CA ALA A 286 2.34 9.82 -7.72
C ALA A 286 2.15 8.39 -8.24
N SER A 287 2.19 7.39 -7.35
CA SER A 287 1.93 6.00 -7.71
C SER A 287 0.55 5.55 -7.26
N TYR A 288 -0.14 4.84 -8.14
CA TYR A 288 -1.51 4.37 -7.92
C TYR A 288 -1.58 2.87 -8.09
N MET A 289 -2.37 2.20 -7.25
CA MET A 289 -2.73 0.80 -7.42
C MET A 289 -4.23 0.64 -7.16
N ILE A 290 -4.96 0.16 -8.16
CA ILE A 290 -6.38 -0.19 -8.07
C ILE A 290 -6.49 -1.70 -7.90
N VAL A 291 -7.16 -2.15 -6.85
CA VAL A 291 -7.45 -3.56 -6.57
C VAL A 291 -8.94 -3.78 -6.75
N THR A 292 -9.31 -4.74 -7.60
CA THR A 292 -10.70 -5.16 -7.81
C THR A 292 -10.85 -6.64 -7.44
N ILE A 293 -11.93 -6.98 -6.74
CA ILE A 293 -12.27 -8.35 -6.32
C ILE A 293 -13.68 -8.66 -6.82
N THR A 294 -13.81 -9.67 -7.69
CA THR A 294 -15.12 -10.12 -8.21
C THR A 294 -15.68 -11.26 -7.35
N HIS A 295 -16.94 -11.21 -6.95
CA HIS A 295 -17.60 -12.28 -6.17
C HIS A 295 -18.45 -13.18 -7.05
#